data_AF-A0A1B6ANE7-F1
#
_entry.id   AF-A0A1B6ANE7-F1
#
_cell.length_a   1.000
_cell.length_b   1.000
_cell.length_c   1.000
_cell.angle_alpha   90.00
_cell.angle_beta   90.00
_cell.angle_gamma   90.00
#
_symmetry.space_group_name_H-M   'P 1'
#
loop_
_entity.id
_entity.type
_entity.pdbx_description
1 polymer ?
#
loop_
_entity_poly.entity_id
_entity_poly.type
_entity_poly.pdbx_seq_one_letter_code
_entity_poly.pdbx_strand_id
1 'polypeptide(L)'
;MLRVREQHAGSLSCPQCGSDLVAASPDWWRCLAERCSYELTAEAYSLYATLSELFERDPDAFFQAVRAHRDELRALEPAWMR
;
A
#
# COMPACT_ATOMS: atom_id res chain seq x y z
N MET A 1 17.93 -6.39 -14.44
CA MET A 1 17.06 -5.26 -14.07
C MET A 1 15.66 -5.58 -14.57
N LEU A 2 14.81 -6.13 -13.70
CA LEU A 2 13.42 -6.44 -14.03
C LEU A 2 12.62 -5.14 -14.10
N ARG A 3 12.10 -4.81 -15.28
CA ARG A 3 11.10 -3.76 -15.47
C ARG A 3 9.74 -4.31 -15.07
N VAL A 4 9.36 -4.19 -13.80
CA VAL A 4 7.97 -4.35 -13.38
C VAL A 4 7.31 -2.99 -13.54
N ARG A 5 6.89 -2.70 -14.78
CA ARG A 5 6.02 -1.58 -15.10
C ARG A 5 4.66 -2.17 -15.46
N GLU A 6 4.11 -2.93 -14.51
CA GLU A 6 2.76 -3.48 -14.64
C GLU A 6 1.76 -2.37 -14.35
N GLN A 7 1.09 -2.01 -15.43
CA GLN A 7 -0.03 -1.10 -15.48
C GLN A 7 -1.14 -1.61 -14.56
N HIS A 8 -1.23 -1.05 -13.35
CA HIS A 8 -2.51 -1.07 -12.64
C HIS A 8 -3.44 -0.13 -13.40
N ALA A 9 -4.25 -0.71 -14.27
CA ALA A 9 -5.26 -0.02 -15.08
C ALA A 9 -6.44 0.38 -14.17
N GLY A 10 -6.20 1.31 -13.26
CA GLY A 10 -7.18 1.85 -12.32
C GLY A 10 -6.47 2.74 -11.30
N SER A 11 -6.94 3.97 -11.14
CA SER A 11 -6.56 4.81 -10.00
C SER A 11 -7.15 4.16 -8.75
N LEU A 12 -6.31 3.85 -7.75
CA LEU A 12 -6.80 3.39 -6.45
C LEU A 12 -7.42 4.55 -5.69
N SER A 13 -8.38 4.23 -4.84
CA SER A 13 -8.93 5.19 -3.90
C SER A 13 -7.90 5.57 -2.84
N CYS A 14 -7.90 6.84 -2.44
CA CYS A 14 -7.10 7.35 -1.35
C CYS A 14 -7.53 6.65 -0.05
N PRO A 15 -6.60 6.03 0.69
CA PRO A 15 -6.94 5.33 1.95
C PRO A 15 -7.40 6.29 3.06
N GLN A 16 -7.16 7.61 2.93
CA GLN A 16 -7.58 8.60 3.91
C GLN A 16 -9.00 9.12 3.68
N CYS A 17 -9.42 9.36 2.43
CA CYS A 17 -10.72 10.01 2.14
C CYS A 17 -11.55 9.32 1.05
N GLY A 18 -11.07 8.23 0.46
CA GLY A 18 -11.76 7.47 -0.58
C GLY A 18 -11.78 8.11 -1.98
N SER A 19 -11.32 9.36 -2.14
CA SER A 19 -11.21 10.00 -3.46
C SER A 19 -10.04 9.44 -4.27
N ASP A 20 -10.05 9.61 -5.59
CA ASP A 20 -9.02 9.05 -6.48
C ASP A 20 -7.59 9.50 -6.15
N LEU A 21 -6.64 8.59 -6.30
CA LEU A 21 -5.20 8.89 -6.32
C LEU A 21 -4.73 9.15 -7.75
N VAL A 22 -3.99 10.24 -7.93
CA VAL A 22 -3.43 10.64 -9.22
C VAL A 22 -1.92 10.79 -9.13
N ALA A 23 -1.22 10.45 -10.22
CA ALA A 23 0.22 10.67 -10.32
C ALA A 23 0.52 12.18 -10.29
N ALA A 24 1.28 12.62 -9.29
CA ALA A 24 1.74 13.99 -9.16
C ALA A 24 3.09 14.20 -9.86
N SER A 25 3.96 13.20 -9.81
CA SER A 25 5.26 13.12 -10.48
C SER A 25 5.62 11.65 -10.73
N PRO A 26 6.74 11.32 -11.40
CA PRO A 26 7.15 9.93 -11.62
C PRO A 26 7.27 9.11 -10.32
N ASP A 27 7.63 9.77 -9.22
CA ASP A 27 7.93 9.13 -7.95
C ASP A 27 6.84 9.34 -6.89
N TRP A 28 5.78 10.09 -7.20
CA TRP A 28 4.76 10.50 -6.24
C TRP A 28 3.34 10.42 -6.78
N TRP A 29 2.45 9.95 -5.91
CA TRP A 29 1.00 9.93 -6.08
C TRP A 29 0.36 10.80 -5.00
N ARG A 30 -0.70 11.52 -5.34
CA ARG A 30 -1.44 12.37 -4.40
C ARG A 30 -2.94 12.17 -4.53
N CYS A 31 -3.67 12.44 -3.46
CA CYS A 31 -5.11 12.48 -3.52
C CYS A 31 -5.61 13.64 -4.40
N LEU A 32 -6.65 13.39 -5.18
CA LEU A 32 -7.30 14.40 -6.02
C LEU A 32 -8.17 15.39 -5.23
N ALA A 33 -8.65 15.00 -4.05
CA ALA A 33 -9.56 15.84 -3.26
C ALA A 33 -8.84 17.08 -2.70
N GLU A 34 -9.43 18.26 -2.93
CA GLU A 34 -8.86 19.56 -2.53
C GLU A 34 -8.57 19.67 -1.01
N ARG A 35 -9.31 18.93 -0.19
CA ARG A 35 -9.18 18.96 1.29
C ARG A 35 -8.40 17.77 1.85
N CYS A 36 -7.80 16.94 0.99
CA CYS A 36 -6.99 15.80 1.42
C CYS A 36 -5.56 15.95 0.90
N SER A 37 -4.63 16.20 1.81
CA SER A 37 -3.20 16.34 1.50
C SER A 37 -2.46 14.99 1.52
N TYR A 38 -3.16 13.88 1.28
CA TYR A 38 -2.56 12.56 1.34
C TYR A 38 -1.69 12.31 0.12
N GLU A 39 -0.46 11.84 0.35
CA GLU A 39 0.52 11.55 -0.68
C GLU A 39 1.21 10.20 -0.39
N LEU A 40 1.65 9.56 -1.47
CA LEU A 40 2.36 8.28 -1.46
C LEU A 40 3.54 8.35 -2.42
N THR A 41 4.64 7.71 -2.07
CA THR A 41 5.70 7.43 -3.04
C THR A 41 5.21 6.39 -4.07
N ALA A 42 5.85 6.31 -5.23
CA ALA A 42 5.54 5.31 -6.25
C ALA A 42 5.70 3.86 -5.73
N GLU A 43 6.68 3.65 -4.86
CA GLU A 43 6.89 2.37 -4.17
C GLU A 43 5.72 2.05 -3.23
N ALA A 44 5.32 3.02 -2.38
CA ALA A 44 4.20 2.84 -1.47
C ALA A 44 2.87 2.65 -2.22
N TYR A 45 2.66 3.36 -3.33
CA TYR A 45 1.52 3.14 -4.21
C TYR A 45 1.51 1.72 -4.79
N SER A 46 2.65 1.24 -5.28
CA SER A 46 2.76 -0.12 -5.84
C SER A 46 2.47 -1.18 -4.78
N LEU A 47 3.02 -1.03 -3.57
CA LEU A 47 2.72 -1.90 -2.44
C LEU A 47 1.23 -1.86 -2.10
N TYR A 48 0.64 -0.67 -2.01
CA TYR A 48 -0.78 -0.49 -1.73
C TYR A 48 -1.66 -1.18 -2.78
N ALA A 49 -1.28 -1.07 -4.06
CA ALA A 49 -1.97 -1.73 -5.15
C ALA A 49 -1.93 -3.24 -5.05
N THR A 50 -0.73 -3.80 -4.84
CA THR A 50 -0.53 -5.25 -4.66
C THR A 50 -1.31 -5.79 -3.46
N LEU A 51 -1.29 -5.08 -2.33
CA LEU A 51 -2.01 -5.48 -1.13
C LEU A 51 -3.53 -5.39 -1.31
N SER A 52 -4.01 -4.36 -1.99
CA SER A 52 -5.44 -4.20 -2.29
C SER A 52 -5.92 -5.31 -3.23
N GLU A 53 -5.18 -5.61 -4.29
CA GLU A 53 -5.54 -6.71 -5.21
C GLU A 53 -5.52 -8.06 -4.49
N LEU A 54 -4.52 -8.32 -3.64
CA LEU A 54 -4.46 -9.54 -2.86
C LEU A 54 -5.65 -9.67 -1.91
N PHE A 55 -6.02 -8.57 -1.23
CA PHE A 55 -7.19 -8.54 -0.35
C PHE A 55 -8.48 -8.83 -1.10
N GLU A 56 -8.70 -8.19 -2.26
CA GLU A 56 -9.90 -8.40 -3.08
C GLU A 56 -9.98 -9.83 -3.64
N ARG A 57 -8.84 -10.43 -3.99
CA ARG A 57 -8.77 -11.78 -4.56
C ARG A 57 -8.87 -12.88 -3.50
N ASP A 58 -8.14 -12.74 -2.40
CA ASP A 58 -8.00 -13.74 -1.33
C ASP A 58 -7.73 -13.05 0.03
N PRO A 59 -8.81 -12.67 0.74
CA PRO A 59 -8.68 -12.01 2.04
C PRO A 59 -7.94 -12.85 3.09
N ASP A 60 -8.08 -14.17 3.05
CA ASP A 60 -7.45 -15.06 4.03
C ASP A 60 -5.94 -15.09 3.84
N ALA A 61 -5.48 -15.23 2.59
CA ALA A 61 -4.06 -15.13 2.25
C ALA A 61 -3.47 -13.77 2.61
N PHE A 62 -4.19 -12.67 2.33
CA PHE A 62 -3.78 -11.33 2.73
C PHE A 62 -3.54 -11.23 4.24
N PHE A 63 -4.51 -11.64 5.06
CA PHE A 63 -4.37 -11.54 6.51
C PHE A 63 -3.35 -12.52 7.09
N GLN A 64 -3.12 -13.67 6.45
CA GLN A 64 -2.01 -14.56 6.83
C GLN A 64 -0.65 -13.88 6.62
N ALA A 65 -0.45 -13.22 5.48
CA ALA A 65 0.79 -12.48 5.21
C ALA A 65 1.01 -11.32 6.21
N VAL A 66 -0.05 -10.54 6.50
CA VAL A 66 0.03 -9.46 7.49
C VAL A 66 0.37 -9.99 8.88
N ARG A 67 -0.23 -11.12 9.30
CA ARG A 67 0.07 -11.75 10.60
C ARG A 67 1.52 -12.22 10.67
N ALA A 68 2.00 -12.90 9.64
CA ALA A 68 3.39 -13.37 9.58
C ALA A 68 4.37 -12.20 9.71
N HIS A 69 4.16 -11.12 8.94
CA HIS A 69 5.02 -9.95 9.01
C HIS A 69 4.99 -9.24 10.37
N ARG A 70 3.80 -9.12 10.99
CA ARG A 70 3.68 -8.62 12.36
C ARG A 70 4.48 -9.47 13.34
N ASP A 71 4.41 -10.79 13.23
CA ASP A 71 5.07 -11.72 14.15
C ASP A 71 6.59 -11.67 13.98
N GLU A 72 7.09 -11.49 12.75
CA GLU A 72 8.50 -11.21 12.46
C GLU A 72 8.96 -9.92 13.16
N LEU A 73 8.21 -8.82 13.01
CA LEU A 73 8.55 -7.55 13.66
C LEU A 73 8.55 -7.66 15.19
N ARG A 74 7.56 -8.35 15.76
CA ARG A 74 7.49 -8.62 17.20
C ARG A 74 8.64 -9.50 17.69
N ALA A 75 9.13 -10.42 16.87
CA ALA A 75 10.29 -11.23 17.23
C ALA A 75 11.57 -10.39 17.35
N LEU A 76 11.63 -9.22 16.69
CA LEU A 76 12.71 -8.24 16.82
C LEU A 76 12.56 -7.33 18.04
N GLU A 77 11.39 -7.31 18.69
CA GLU A 77 11.17 -6.48 19.87
C GLU A 77 12.03 -6.97 21.06
N PRO A 78 12.82 -6.08 21.70
CA PRO A 78 13.57 -6.40 22.90
C PRO A 78 12.70 -7.05 23.99
N ALA A 79 13.23 -8.10 24.62
CA ALA A 79 12.51 -8.92 25.58
C ALA A 79 11.99 -8.18 26.83
N TRP A 80 12.48 -6.97 27.13
CA TRP A 80 12.04 -6.14 28.25
C TRP A 80 10.84 -5.21 27.94
N MET A 81 10.29 -5.28 26.72
CA MET A 81 9.04 -4.58 26.35
C MET A 81 7.82 -5.51 26.32
N ARG A 82 7.97 -6.77 26.72
CA ARG A 82 6.90 -7.78 26.81
C ARG A 82 6.29 -7.88 28.20
#